data_AF-F0Q7Q5-F1
#
_entry.id   AF-F0Q7Q5-F1
#
_cell.length_a   1.000
_cell.length_b   1.000
_cell.length_c   1.000
_cell.angle_alpha   90.00
_cell.angle_beta   90.00
_cell.angle_gamma   90.00
#
_symmetry.space_group_name_H-M   'P 1'
#
loop_
_entity.id
_entity.type
_entity.pdbx_description
1 polymer ?
#
loop_
_entity_poly.entity_id
_entity_poly.type
_entity_poly.pdbx_seq_one_letter_code
_entity_poly.pdbx_strand_id
1 'polypeptide(L)' 'MIEAVMATLLAAFALTTFLSWRGGNERRDVRLLAALTGAWGAATAVAVAL' A
#
# COMPACT_ATOMS: atom_id res chain seq x y z
N MET A 1 -7.06 -12.98 -12.71
CA MET A 1 -8.05 -12.20 -11.91
C MET A 1 -7.45 -11.75 -10.58
N ILE A 2 -6.86 -12.66 -9.79
CA ILE A 2 -6.28 -12.34 -8.47
C ILE A 2 -5.16 -11.29 -8.55
N GLU A 3 -4.24 -11.40 -9.52
CA GLU A 3 -3.11 -10.48 -9.67
C GLU A 3 -3.56 -9.03 -9.90
N ALA A 4 -4.57 -8.83 -10.75
CA ALA A 4 -5.15 -7.51 -11.01
C ALA A 4 -5.78 -6.92 -9.74
N VAL A 5 -6.44 -7.74 -8.92
CA VAL A 5 -6.99 -7.32 -7.61
C VAL A 5 -5.86 -6.91 -6.67
N MET A 6 -4.80 -7.72 -6.56
CA MET A 6 -3.65 -7.43 -5.70
C MET A 6 -2.95 -6.12 -6.11
N ALA A 7 -2.74 -5.93 -7.41
CA ALA A 7 -2.14 -4.72 -7.97
C ALA A 7 -3.02 -3.48 -7.74
N THR A 8 -4.35 -3.62 -7.90
CA THR A 8 -5.30 -2.53 -7.65
C THR A 8 -5.30 -2.13 -6.18
N LEU A 9 -5.30 -3.10 -5.27
CA LEU A 9 -5.21 -2.84 -3.83
C LEU A 9 -3.88 -2.18 -3.45
N LEU A 10 -2.77 -2.64 -4.02
CA LEU A 10 -1.47 -2.01 -3.81
C LEU A 10 -1.46 -0.53 -4.27
N ALA A 11 -2.01 -0.26 -5.45
CA ALA A 11 -2.15 1.11 -5.96
C ALA A 11 -3.03 1.97 -5.05
N ALA A 12 -4.15 1.43 -4.54
CA ALA A 12 -5.04 2.12 -3.61
C ALA A 12 -4.34 2.45 -2.29
N PHE A 13 -3.56 1.52 -1.72
CA PHE A 13 -2.77 1.76 -0.51
C PHE A 13 -1.70 2.83 -0.72
N ALA A 14 -0.97 2.76 -1.84
CA ALA A 14 0.04 3.75 -2.20
C ALA A 14 -0.58 5.15 -2.35
N LEU A 15 -1.70 5.25 -3.05
CA LEU A 15 -2.42 6.51 -3.24
C LEU A 15 -2.95 7.07 -1.91
N THR A 16 -3.52 6.22 -1.06
CA THR A 16 -4.04 6.63 0.26
C THR A 16 -2.92 7.16 1.17
N THR A 17 -1.77 6.48 1.17
CA THR A 17 -0.58 6.92 1.89
C THR A 17 -0.08 8.27 1.39
N PHE A 18 0.00 8.43 0.05
CA PHE A 18 0.42 9.68 -0.58
C PHE A 18 -0.52 10.85 -0.27
N LEU A 19 -1.84 10.64 -0.38
CA LEU A 19 -2.84 11.66 -0.06
C LEU A 19 -2.80 12.01 1.43
N SER A 20 -2.60 11.05 2.32
CA SER A 20 -2.45 11.28 3.76
C SER A 20 -1.23 12.12 4.08
N TRP A 21 -0.10 11.82 3.44
CA TRP A 21 1.12 12.62 3.58
C TRP A 21 0.92 14.05 3.06
N ARG A 22 0.31 14.21 1.89
CA ARG A 22 0.05 15.52 1.29
C ARG A 22 -0.98 16.34 2.06
N GLY A 23 -1.96 15.68 2.69
CA GLY A 23 -2.99 16.31 3.51
C GLY A 23 -2.48 16.84 4.85
N GLY A 24 -1.21 16.59 5.19
CA GLY A 24 -0.62 17.05 6.45
C GLY A 24 -1.05 16.23 7.66
N ASN A 25 -1.50 14.97 7.46
CA ASN A 25 -1.80 14.06 8.56
C ASN A 25 -0.58 13.81 9.44
N GLU A 26 -0.82 13.33 10.66
CA GLU A 26 0.24 13.02 11.60
C GLU A 26 1.28 12.07 10.99
N ARG A 27 2.56 12.37 11.22
CA ARG A 27 3.67 11.57 10.69
C ARG A 27 3.60 10.12 11.16
N ARG A 28 3.04 9.86 12.34
CA ARG A 28 2.84 8.51 12.88
C ARG A 28 1.88 7.71 11.99
N ASP A 29 0.75 8.30 11.65
CA ASP A 29 -0.30 7.64 10.86
C ASP A 29 0.17 7.40 9.42
N VAL A 30 0.84 8.40 8.82
CA VAL A 30 1.45 8.25 7.49
C VAL A 30 2.48 7.13 7.48
N ARG A 31 3.31 7.00 8.53
CA ARG A 31 4.28 5.90 8.67
C ARG A 31 3.59 4.54 8.82
N LEU A 32 2.50 4.47 9.57
CA LEU A 32 1.70 3.25 9.69
C LEU A 32 1.12 2.84 8.33
N LEU A 33 0.52 3.77 7.58
CA LEU A 33 0.00 3.52 6.24
C LEU A 33 1.10 3.09 5.26
N ALA A 34 2.27 3.72 5.32
CA ALA A 34 3.41 3.33 4.51
C ALA A 34 3.89 1.90 4.84
N ALA A 35 3.93 1.54 6.12
CA ALA A 35 4.30 0.18 6.55
C ALA A 35 3.28 -0.86 6.05
N LEU A 36 1.98 -0.57 6.14
CA LEU A 36 0.92 -1.43 5.63
C LEU A 36 1.00 -1.58 4.10
N THR A 37 1.25 -0.49 3.38
CA THR A 37 1.46 -0.51 1.93
C THR A 37 2.65 -1.39 1.55
N GLY A 38 3.77 -1.26 2.27
CA GLY A 38 4.96 -2.07 2.05
C GLY A 38 4.72 -3.56 2.34
N ALA A 39 4.04 -3.88 3.45
CA ALA A 39 3.69 -5.27 3.79
C ALA A 39 2.78 -5.91 2.74
N TRP A 40 1.78 -5.17 2.24
CA TRP A 40 0.92 -5.63 1.15
C TRP A 40 1.68 -5.84 -0.16
N GLY A 41 2.58 -4.92 -0.50
CA GLY A 41 3.46 -5.04 -1.66
C GLY A 41 4.34 -6.29 -1.60
N ALA A 42 4.93 -6.57 -0.42
CA ALA A 42 5.71 -7.78 -0.20
C ALA A 42 4.87 -9.05 -0.35
N ALA A 43 3.67 -9.08 0.27
CA ALA A 43 2.75 -10.20 0.13
C ALA A 43 2.31 -10.43 -1.33
N THR A 44 2.06 -9.34 -2.07
CA THR A 44 1.73 -9.39 -3.50
C THR A 44 2.88 -9.98 -4.30
N ALA A 45 4.11 -9.53 -4.07
CA ALA A 45 5.29 -10.03 -4.77
C ALA A 45 5.51 -11.53 -4.50
N VAL A 46 5.36 -11.97 -3.25
CA VAL A 46 5.43 -13.40 -2.90
C VAL A 46 4.32 -14.20 -3.58
N ALA A 47 3.08 -13.70 -3.58
CA ALA A 47 1.96 -14.39 -4.19
C ALA A 47 2.06 -14.49 -5.72
N VAL A 48 2.68 -13.51 -6.39
CA VAL A 48 2.91 -13.50 -7.85
C VAL A 48 4.11 -14.37 -8.23
N ALA A 49 5.07 -14.57 -7.33
CA ALA A 49 6.25 -15.39 -7.58
C ALA A 49 6.02 -16.90 -7.41
N LEU A 50 4.83 -17.32 -6.95
CA LEU A 50 4.41 -18.72 -6.74
C LEU A 50 3.49 -19.19 -7.86
#